data_AF-A0AAT9FZ08-F1
#
_entry.id   AF-A0AAT9FZ08-F1
#
_cell.length_a   1.000
_cell.length_b   1.000
_cell.length_c   1.000
_cell.angle_alpha   90.00
_cell.angle_beta   90.00
_cell.angle_gamma   90.00
#
_symmetry.space_group_name_H-M   'P 1'
#
loop_
_entity.id
_entity.type
_entity.pdbx_description
1 polymer ?
#
loop_
_entity_poly.entity_id
_entity_poly.type
_entity_poly.pdbx_seq_one_letter_code
_entity_poly.pdbx_strand_id
1 'polypeptide(L)'
;MVAAFALIVAVTAALLIIYKKAEKFTIFFLTLAVLVSSVSLFTLQQFVGFTSHINATSNYSEYSLSVVVLKDSDINNVAQLSSVMGPTDTDNENIQKLIADIKTSQNKDLTVDKSTSYLSTYKSLISGEAKAIVLNSVFENIIEAEYPDYASKIKKIYTKKMTKDVETPKVSKDRFFNIYVSGIDTYGAISSVSRSDVNILMTVNRDTKRILLTTTPRDSYVPIADGGNNQKDKLTHAGIYGVDSSIHTLENLYGIDINYYVRLNFTSFLKLIDLLGGVDVYNDQEFTALHGKFHFPVGNVHLDSEQALGFVRERYSLADGDRDRGRNQQKVIVAIIQKLTSTEALKNYNSILQGLQDSLQTNMPIETMMDLVNTQLESGGNYKVNSQDLKGTGRMDLPSYAMPDSSLYMMEIDESSLATVKVAIQDVMEGR
;
A
#
# COMPACT_ATOMS: atom_id res chain seq x y z
N MET A 1 12.91 -34.62 17.62
CA MET A 1 13.76 -33.91 18.60
C MET A 1 13.16 -33.89 20.00
N VAL A 2 11.91 -33.43 20.17
CA VAL A 2 11.24 -33.31 21.49
C VAL A 2 11.07 -34.66 22.21
N ALA A 3 10.68 -35.73 21.49
CA ALA A 3 10.50 -37.07 22.07
C ALA A 3 11.82 -37.69 22.58
N ALA A 4 12.94 -37.47 21.87
CA ALA A 4 14.25 -37.95 22.29
C ALA A 4 14.76 -37.20 23.52
N PHE A 5 14.50 -35.89 23.61
CA PHE A 5 14.84 -35.07 24.77
C PHE A 5 14.03 -35.49 26.01
N ALA A 6 12.72 -35.73 25.84
CA ALA A 6 11.87 -36.22 26.92
C ALA A 6 12.31 -37.59 27.46
N LEU A 7 12.77 -38.49 26.58
CA LEU A 7 13.30 -39.80 26.97
C LEU A 7 14.61 -39.68 27.76
N ILE A 8 15.54 -38.84 27.31
CA ILE A 8 16.81 -38.58 28.02
C ILE A 8 16.54 -38.00 29.41
N VAL A 9 15.62 -37.05 29.50
CA VAL A 9 15.16 -36.47 30.77
C VAL A 9 14.60 -37.54 31.71
N ALA A 10 13.72 -38.41 31.20
CA ALA A 10 13.09 -39.45 32.00
C ALA A 10 14.10 -40.50 32.50
N VAL A 11 15.03 -40.93 31.66
CA VAL A 11 16.09 -41.89 32.02
C VAL A 11 17.06 -41.28 33.04
N THR A 12 17.44 -40.02 32.86
CA THR A 12 18.34 -39.30 33.78
C THR A 12 17.67 -39.08 35.14
N ALA A 13 16.37 -38.78 35.15
CA ALA A 13 15.56 -38.69 36.36
C ALA A 13 15.53 -40.02 37.13
N ALA A 14 15.24 -41.12 36.43
CA ALA A 14 15.18 -42.45 37.01
C ALA A 14 16.51 -42.87 37.64
N LEU A 15 17.64 -42.65 36.94
CA LEU A 15 18.97 -42.95 37.45
C LEU A 15 19.31 -42.13 38.70
N LEU A 16 18.97 -40.84 38.74
CA LEU A 16 19.30 -39.98 39.88
C LEU A 16 18.42 -40.21 41.11
N ILE A 17 17.19 -40.70 40.92
CA ILE A 17 16.34 -41.25 41.99
C ILE A 17 16.98 -42.50 42.58
N ILE A 18 17.46 -43.42 41.74
CA ILE A 18 18.15 -44.66 42.16
C ILE A 18 19.43 -44.33 42.98
N TYR A 19 20.18 -43.29 42.60
CA TYR A 19 21.41 -42.88 43.30
C TYR A 19 21.19 -41.97 44.53
N LYS A 20 19.95 -41.81 45.03
CA LYS A 20 19.59 -40.93 46.17
C LYS A 20 20.08 -39.47 46.01
N LYS A 21 20.26 -38.99 44.78
CA LYS A 21 20.59 -37.60 44.44
C LYS A 21 19.37 -36.81 43.94
N ALA A 22 18.17 -37.33 44.23
CA ALA A 22 16.89 -36.78 43.77
C ALA A 22 16.73 -35.29 44.09
N GLU A 23 17.16 -34.82 45.26
CA GLU A 23 17.07 -33.40 45.64
C GLU A 23 17.85 -32.48 44.68
N LYS A 24 19.10 -32.82 44.36
CA LYS A 24 19.93 -32.04 43.43
C LYS A 24 19.40 -32.10 41.99
N PHE A 25 18.83 -33.24 41.60
CA PHE A 25 18.19 -33.40 40.29
C PHE A 25 16.91 -32.56 40.18
N THR A 26 16.04 -32.61 41.19
CA THR A 26 14.81 -31.82 41.25
C THR A 26 15.12 -30.34 41.18
N ILE A 27 16.09 -29.84 41.95
CA ILE A 27 16.50 -28.42 41.91
C ILE A 27 16.98 -28.02 40.52
N PHE A 28 17.86 -28.80 39.89
CA PHE A 28 18.36 -28.52 38.54
C PHE A 28 17.23 -28.52 37.49
N PHE A 29 16.28 -29.45 37.60
CA PHE A 29 15.18 -29.52 36.64
C PHE A 29 14.19 -28.38 36.83
N LEU A 30 13.94 -27.98 38.07
CA LEU A 30 13.05 -26.87 38.40
C LEU A 30 13.66 -25.54 37.94
N THR A 31 14.98 -25.34 38.11
CA THR A 31 15.67 -24.15 37.58
C THR A 31 15.71 -24.17 36.05
N LEU A 32 15.96 -25.31 35.40
CA LEU A 32 15.91 -25.44 33.95
C LEU A 32 14.50 -25.19 33.39
N ALA A 33 13.47 -25.74 34.04
CA ALA A 33 12.08 -25.54 33.65
C ALA A 33 11.66 -24.08 33.80
N VAL A 34 12.07 -23.41 34.88
CA VAL A 34 11.87 -21.97 35.06
C VAL A 34 12.59 -21.20 33.96
N LEU A 35 13.85 -21.53 33.66
CA LEU A 35 14.64 -20.85 32.63
C LEU A 35 14.05 -21.04 31.22
N VAL A 36 13.64 -22.25 30.87
CA VAL A 36 12.94 -22.56 29.60
C VAL A 36 11.59 -21.86 29.53
N SER A 37 10.85 -21.80 30.64
CA SER A 37 9.56 -21.08 30.70
C SER A 37 9.77 -19.57 30.56
N SER A 38 10.79 -19.01 31.20
CA SER A 38 11.15 -17.59 31.06
C SER A 38 11.58 -17.24 29.63
N VAL A 39 12.38 -18.10 28.99
CA VAL A 39 12.77 -17.92 27.57
C VAL A 39 11.55 -18.06 26.66
N SER A 40 10.68 -19.04 26.91
CA SER A 40 9.41 -19.22 26.17
C SER A 40 8.48 -18.01 26.33
N LEU A 41 8.34 -17.45 27.53
CA LEU A 41 7.54 -16.26 27.79
C LEU A 41 8.15 -15.02 27.14
N PHE A 42 9.47 -14.86 27.19
CA PHE A 42 10.16 -13.75 26.53
C PHE A 42 9.99 -13.81 25.00
N THR A 43 10.17 -14.99 24.40
CA THR A 43 9.96 -15.19 22.95
C THR A 43 8.50 -14.96 22.55
N LEU A 44 7.54 -15.42 23.36
CA LEU A 44 6.12 -15.13 23.14
C LEU A 44 5.81 -13.64 23.22
N GLN A 45 6.37 -12.93 24.19
CA GLN A 45 6.17 -11.47 24.34
C GLN A 45 6.78 -10.70 23.17
N GLN A 46 7.97 -11.08 22.70
CA GLN A 46 8.58 -10.53 21.48
C GLN A 46 7.70 -10.79 20.25
N PHE A 47 7.16 -12.00 20.11
CA PHE A 47 6.29 -12.37 18.99
C PHE A 47 4.96 -11.61 18.99
N VAL A 48 4.32 -11.47 20.15
CA VAL A 48 3.09 -10.68 20.31
C VAL A 48 3.35 -9.21 20.02
N GLY A 49 4.46 -8.65 20.50
CA GLY A 49 4.89 -7.29 20.19
C GLY A 49 5.14 -7.09 18.68
N PHE A 50 5.86 -8.00 18.05
CA PHE A 50 6.11 -7.95 16.61
C PHE A 50 4.80 -8.02 15.79
N THR A 51 3.91 -8.94 16.16
CA THR A 51 2.61 -9.11 15.48
C THR A 51 1.73 -7.89 15.61
N SER A 52 1.70 -7.27 16.80
CA SER A 52 0.91 -6.06 17.00
C SER A 52 1.45 -4.88 16.19
N HIS A 53 2.76 -4.75 15.98
CA HIS A 53 3.34 -3.63 15.22
C HIS A 53 3.11 -3.76 13.70
N ILE A 54 3.25 -4.94 13.12
CA ILE A 54 2.97 -5.16 11.68
C ILE A 54 1.49 -4.95 11.36
N ASN A 55 0.59 -5.37 12.26
CA ASN A 55 -0.84 -5.15 12.08
C ASN A 55 -1.29 -3.73 12.45
N ALA A 56 -0.57 -3.02 13.34
CA ALA A 56 -0.98 -1.70 13.82
C ALA A 56 -1.03 -0.64 12.73
N THR A 57 -0.16 -0.68 11.72
CA THR A 57 -0.14 0.30 10.61
C THR A 57 -1.03 -0.13 9.44
N SER A 58 -1.46 -1.38 9.40
CA SER A 58 -2.19 -1.99 8.27
C SER A 58 -3.71 -1.94 8.43
N ASN A 59 -4.20 -1.71 9.64
CA ASN A 59 -5.63 -1.79 9.96
C ASN A 59 -6.39 -0.48 9.76
N TYR A 60 -5.71 0.66 9.61
CA TYR A 60 -6.38 1.93 9.39
C TYR A 60 -5.57 2.88 8.51
N SER A 61 -6.28 3.73 7.78
CA SER A 61 -5.74 4.93 7.13
C SER A 61 -6.10 6.17 7.95
N GLU A 62 -5.14 7.08 8.11
CA GLU A 62 -5.38 8.36 8.77
C GLU A 62 -5.60 9.45 7.73
N TYR A 63 -6.62 10.27 7.95
CA TYR A 63 -6.84 11.51 7.23
C TYR A 63 -7.38 12.58 8.17
N SER A 64 -7.54 13.80 7.69
CA SER A 64 -8.10 14.88 8.49
C SER A 64 -9.09 15.70 7.69
N LEU A 65 -10.13 16.16 8.37
CA LEU A 65 -11.00 17.19 7.84
C LEU A 65 -10.71 18.49 8.58
N SER A 66 -10.49 19.56 7.82
CA SER A 66 -10.15 20.87 8.34
C SER A 66 -11.16 21.91 7.90
N VAL A 67 -11.41 22.91 8.75
CA VAL A 67 -12.00 24.18 8.31
C VAL A 67 -10.87 25.10 7.90
N VAL A 68 -10.97 25.62 6.69
CA VAL A 68 -9.91 26.34 6.00
C VAL A 68 -10.40 27.70 5.55
N VAL A 69 -9.55 28.71 5.71
CA VAL A 69 -9.75 30.07 5.23
C VAL A 69 -8.52 30.54 4.46
N LEU A 70 -8.62 31.65 3.74
CA LEU A 70 -7.46 32.29 3.14
C LEU A 70 -6.46 32.71 4.22
N LYS A 71 -5.16 32.60 3.90
CA LYS A 71 -4.07 32.88 4.84
C LYS A 71 -4.18 34.28 5.46
N ASP A 72 -4.53 35.26 4.64
CA ASP A 72 -4.64 36.67 5.03
C ASP A 72 -6.03 37.04 5.58
N SER A 73 -6.93 36.06 5.78
CA SER A 73 -8.25 36.30 6.36
C SER A 73 -8.15 36.69 7.84
N ASP A 74 -8.99 37.61 8.29
CA ASP A 74 -9.12 37.99 9.72
C ASP A 74 -9.77 36.89 10.59
N ILE A 75 -10.23 35.81 9.96
CA ILE A 75 -10.87 34.67 10.63
C ILE A 75 -9.78 33.75 11.19
N ASN A 76 -9.81 33.54 12.50
CA ASN A 76 -8.82 32.74 13.23
C ASN A 76 -9.42 31.56 13.98
N ASN A 77 -10.75 31.51 14.13
CA ASN A 77 -11.46 30.39 14.77
C ASN A 77 -12.84 30.16 14.15
N VAL A 78 -13.36 28.95 14.31
CA VAL A 78 -14.67 28.54 13.74
C VAL A 78 -15.87 29.24 14.38
N ALA A 79 -15.73 29.82 15.59
CA ALA A 79 -16.82 30.53 16.23
C ALA A 79 -17.21 31.82 15.47
N GLN A 80 -16.27 32.40 14.71
CA GLN A 80 -16.47 33.57 13.83
C GLN A 80 -17.25 33.26 12.55
N LEU A 81 -17.49 32.00 12.23
CA LEU A 81 -18.17 31.58 10.99
C LEU A 81 -19.66 31.35 11.22
N SER A 82 -20.48 31.48 10.19
CA SER A 82 -21.89 31.05 10.20
C SER A 82 -22.11 29.86 9.28
N SER A 83 -21.38 29.80 8.17
CA SER A 83 -21.39 28.73 7.20
C SER A 83 -19.98 28.35 6.77
N VAL A 84 -19.86 27.16 6.21
CA VAL A 84 -18.68 26.66 5.50
C VAL A 84 -19.14 26.03 4.20
N MET A 85 -18.33 26.11 3.13
CA MET A 85 -18.64 25.41 1.89
C MET A 85 -17.97 24.03 1.86
N GLY A 86 -18.64 23.01 1.29
CA GLY A 86 -18.07 21.68 1.11
C GLY A 86 -18.84 20.81 0.11
N PRO A 87 -18.23 19.75 -0.42
CA PRO A 87 -18.86 18.88 -1.42
C PRO A 87 -19.74 17.81 -0.75
N THR A 88 -20.94 18.20 -0.34
CA THR A 88 -21.86 17.30 0.38
C THR A 88 -22.43 16.16 -0.47
N ASP A 89 -22.40 16.23 -1.80
CA ASP A 89 -22.84 15.09 -2.62
C ASP A 89 -21.86 13.91 -2.57
N THR A 90 -20.58 14.19 -2.35
CA THR A 90 -19.51 13.18 -2.47
C THR A 90 -18.85 12.84 -1.13
N ASP A 91 -18.90 13.73 -0.14
CA ASP A 91 -18.25 13.51 1.17
C ASP A 91 -19.12 13.93 2.37
N ASN A 92 -20.45 13.81 2.25
CA ASN A 92 -21.37 14.26 3.32
C ASN A 92 -21.05 13.64 4.68
N GLU A 93 -20.80 12.33 4.72
CA GLU A 93 -20.61 11.61 5.97
C GLU A 93 -19.46 12.19 6.79
N ASN A 94 -18.32 12.43 6.16
CA ASN A 94 -17.15 13.00 6.83
C ASN A 94 -17.38 14.47 7.19
N ILE A 95 -18.00 15.24 6.29
CA ILE A 95 -18.35 16.64 6.56
C ILE A 95 -19.26 16.73 7.80
N GLN A 96 -20.32 15.92 7.87
CA GLN A 96 -21.22 15.93 9.04
C GLN A 96 -20.49 15.50 10.33
N LYS A 97 -19.57 14.54 10.27
CA LYS A 97 -18.72 14.18 11.43
C LYS A 97 -17.83 15.33 11.90
N LEU A 98 -17.34 16.17 10.99
CA LEU A 98 -16.61 17.41 11.33
C LEU A 98 -17.55 18.45 11.95
N ILE A 99 -18.71 18.71 11.33
CA ILE A 99 -19.67 19.72 11.82
C ILE A 99 -20.21 19.34 13.21
N ALA A 100 -20.54 18.07 13.44
CA ALA A 100 -20.96 17.58 14.74
C ALA A 100 -19.86 17.75 15.81
N ASP A 101 -18.59 17.53 15.44
CA ASP A 101 -17.46 17.73 16.33
C ASP A 101 -17.28 19.20 16.74
N ILE A 102 -17.39 20.10 15.77
CA ILE A 102 -17.34 21.55 16.01
C ILE A 102 -18.50 21.99 16.90
N LYS A 103 -19.70 21.44 16.67
CA LYS A 103 -20.86 21.70 17.53
C LYS A 103 -20.60 21.27 18.97
N THR A 104 -20.06 20.07 19.18
CA THR A 104 -19.78 19.55 20.52
C THR A 104 -18.61 20.26 21.20
N SER A 105 -17.51 20.53 20.49
CA SER A 105 -16.27 21.03 21.08
C SER A 105 -16.22 22.56 21.17
N GLN A 106 -16.87 23.28 20.26
CA GLN A 106 -16.86 24.75 20.16
C GLN A 106 -18.22 25.38 20.43
N ASN A 107 -19.26 24.59 20.73
CA ASN A 107 -20.65 25.05 20.89
C ASN A 107 -21.12 25.91 19.71
N LYS A 108 -20.76 25.50 18.50
CA LYS A 108 -20.99 26.27 17.28
C LYS A 108 -21.73 25.47 16.23
N ASP A 109 -22.91 25.96 15.84
CA ASP A 109 -23.64 25.47 14.69
C ASP A 109 -23.18 26.18 13.41
N LEU A 110 -22.77 25.37 12.42
CA LEU A 110 -22.36 25.83 11.09
C LEU A 110 -23.27 25.20 10.04
N THR A 111 -23.77 26.00 9.11
CA THR A 111 -24.43 25.48 7.91
C THR A 111 -23.39 25.08 6.86
N VAL A 112 -23.72 24.08 6.04
CA VAL A 112 -22.84 23.64 4.95
C VAL A 112 -23.42 24.09 3.62
N ASP A 113 -22.76 25.06 3.00
CA ASP A 113 -23.06 25.48 1.63
C ASP A 113 -22.48 24.45 0.65
N LYS A 114 -23.29 24.04 -0.33
CA LYS A 114 -22.95 22.95 -1.22
C LYS A 114 -22.00 23.39 -2.33
N SER A 115 -21.03 22.53 -2.66
CA SER A 115 -20.19 22.63 -3.86
C SER A 115 -20.08 21.26 -4.55
N THR A 116 -19.50 21.19 -5.75
CA THR A 116 -19.48 19.97 -6.58
C THR A 116 -18.31 19.04 -6.26
N SER A 117 -17.17 19.60 -5.87
CA SER A 117 -15.94 18.86 -5.52
C SER A 117 -15.05 19.69 -4.60
N TYR A 118 -14.11 19.08 -3.88
CA TYR A 118 -13.14 19.81 -3.06
C TYR A 118 -12.32 20.84 -3.85
N LEU A 119 -12.03 20.56 -5.11
CA LEU A 119 -11.38 21.50 -6.02
C LEU A 119 -12.28 22.72 -6.30
N SER A 120 -13.57 22.51 -6.59
CA SER A 120 -14.53 23.62 -6.75
C SER A 120 -14.68 24.42 -5.46
N THR A 121 -14.70 23.74 -4.30
CA THR A 121 -14.75 24.39 -2.98
C THR A 121 -13.54 25.30 -2.78
N TYR A 122 -12.34 24.83 -3.14
CA TYR A 122 -11.12 25.63 -3.11
C TYR A 122 -11.18 26.83 -4.07
N LYS A 123 -11.69 26.64 -5.29
CA LYS A 123 -11.91 27.74 -6.26
C LYS A 123 -12.85 28.82 -5.71
N SER A 124 -13.93 28.44 -5.03
CA SER A 124 -14.82 29.38 -4.35
C SER A 124 -14.14 30.10 -3.17
N LEU A 125 -13.22 29.46 -2.45
CA LEU A 125 -12.43 30.12 -1.41
C LEU A 125 -11.52 31.21 -1.99
N ILE A 126 -10.73 30.89 -3.02
CA ILE A 126 -9.74 31.83 -3.57
C ILE A 126 -10.35 32.96 -4.40
N SER A 127 -11.57 32.77 -4.93
CA SER A 127 -12.34 33.83 -5.59
C SER A 127 -13.08 34.75 -4.62
N GLY A 128 -13.15 34.38 -3.33
CA GLY A 128 -13.87 35.12 -2.29
C GLY A 128 -15.37 34.86 -2.24
N GLU A 129 -15.88 33.93 -3.05
CA GLU A 129 -17.29 33.48 -3.00
C GLU A 129 -17.60 32.79 -1.66
N ALA A 130 -16.67 31.96 -1.16
CA ALA A 130 -16.76 31.33 0.14
C ALA A 130 -15.73 31.95 1.11
N LYS A 131 -16.17 32.30 2.32
CA LYS A 131 -15.27 32.80 3.38
C LYS A 131 -14.46 31.70 4.07
N ALA A 132 -15.03 30.51 4.13
CA ALA A 132 -14.43 29.33 4.74
C ALA A 132 -14.94 28.07 4.06
N ILE A 133 -14.09 27.04 4.02
CA ILE A 133 -14.39 25.76 3.38
C ILE A 133 -14.06 24.61 4.30
N VAL A 134 -14.69 23.47 4.07
CA VAL A 134 -14.22 22.18 4.56
C VAL A 134 -13.19 21.64 3.56
N LEU A 135 -12.07 21.16 4.08
CA LEU A 135 -11.02 20.51 3.29
C LEU A 135 -10.69 19.16 3.91
N ASN A 136 -10.92 18.09 3.13
CA ASN A 136 -10.44 16.76 3.47
C ASN A 136 -9.00 16.62 2.95
N SER A 137 -8.06 16.28 3.83
CA SER A 137 -6.63 16.20 3.50
C SER A 137 -6.32 15.19 2.42
N VAL A 138 -7.20 14.21 2.20
CA VAL A 138 -7.12 13.26 1.09
C VAL A 138 -7.13 13.97 -0.27
N PHE A 139 -7.95 15.01 -0.42
CA PHE A 139 -8.13 15.74 -1.67
C PHE A 139 -7.16 16.93 -1.83
N GLU A 140 -6.28 17.16 -0.85
CA GLU A 140 -5.24 18.20 -0.94
C GLU A 140 -4.30 17.95 -2.13
N ASN A 141 -3.94 16.69 -2.40
CA ASN A 141 -3.11 16.34 -3.57
C ASN A 141 -3.82 16.62 -4.91
N ILE A 142 -5.16 16.56 -4.95
CA ILE A 142 -5.94 16.89 -6.16
C ILE A 142 -5.90 18.41 -6.38
N ILE A 143 -6.08 19.17 -5.30
CA ILE A 143 -5.97 20.64 -5.37
C ILE A 143 -4.55 21.03 -5.76
N GLU A 144 -3.51 20.39 -5.19
CA GLU A 144 -2.11 20.65 -5.51
C GLU A 144 -1.78 20.38 -6.99
N ALA A 145 -2.43 19.39 -7.60
CA ALA A 145 -2.22 19.07 -9.02
C ALA A 145 -2.61 20.23 -9.96
N GLU A 146 -3.60 21.05 -9.59
CA GLU A 146 -4.02 22.24 -10.36
C GLU A 146 -3.47 23.55 -9.78
N TYR A 147 -3.29 23.60 -8.46
CA TYR A 147 -2.79 24.74 -7.69
C TYR A 147 -1.60 24.30 -6.81
N PRO A 148 -0.38 24.19 -7.36
CA PRO A 148 0.79 23.72 -6.60
C PRO A 148 1.13 24.57 -5.38
N ASP A 149 0.71 25.85 -5.37
CA ASP A 149 0.92 26.78 -4.27
C ASP A 149 -0.25 26.85 -3.27
N TYR A 150 -1.24 25.95 -3.36
CA TYR A 150 -2.48 26.04 -2.58
C TYR A 150 -2.22 26.14 -1.07
N ALA A 151 -1.29 25.33 -0.55
CA ALA A 151 -0.96 25.26 0.86
C ALA A 151 -0.42 26.59 1.39
N SER A 152 0.26 27.37 0.55
CA SER A 152 0.80 28.68 0.91
C SER A 152 -0.28 29.77 1.00
N LYS A 153 -1.44 29.57 0.35
CA LYS A 153 -2.56 30.53 0.25
C LYS A 153 -3.61 30.37 1.35
N ILE A 154 -3.53 29.29 2.13
CA ILE A 154 -4.57 28.94 3.11
C ILE A 154 -4.01 28.86 4.54
N LYS A 155 -4.91 28.93 5.52
CA LYS A 155 -4.64 28.48 6.89
C LYS A 155 -5.79 27.61 7.39
N LYS A 156 -5.44 26.55 8.14
CA LYS A 156 -6.39 25.65 8.80
C LYS A 156 -6.72 26.24 10.18
N ILE A 157 -7.99 26.51 10.47
CA ILE A 157 -8.45 27.10 11.74
C ILE A 157 -9.12 26.10 12.69
N TYR A 158 -9.40 24.90 12.18
CA TYR A 158 -9.88 23.75 12.95
C TYR A 158 -9.50 22.49 12.18
N THR A 159 -9.09 21.44 12.89
CA THR A 159 -8.72 20.16 12.28
C THR A 159 -9.22 19.01 13.13
N LYS A 160 -9.96 18.09 12.53
CA LYS A 160 -10.34 16.81 13.11
C LYS A 160 -9.59 15.69 12.40
N LYS A 161 -8.83 14.89 13.16
CA LYS A 161 -8.27 13.64 12.66
C LYS A 161 -9.37 12.58 12.54
N MET A 162 -9.29 11.80 11.48
CA MET A 162 -10.21 10.71 11.15
C MET A 162 -9.38 9.45 10.89
N THR A 163 -9.95 8.30 11.23
CA THR A 163 -9.39 6.99 10.89
C THR A 163 -10.44 6.23 10.07
N LYS A 164 -9.99 5.52 9.04
CA LYS A 164 -10.82 4.57 8.30
C LYS A 164 -10.17 3.19 8.39
N ASP A 165 -10.92 2.23 8.91
CA ASP A 165 -10.47 0.84 8.96
C ASP A 165 -10.29 0.32 7.53
N VAL A 166 -9.22 -0.43 7.31
CA VAL A 166 -8.89 -1.09 6.03
C VAL A 166 -9.52 -2.48 6.02
N GLU A 167 -9.96 -2.94 4.84
CA GLU A 167 -10.64 -4.22 4.73
C GLU A 167 -9.76 -5.40 5.19
N THR A 168 -10.37 -6.30 5.96
CA THR A 168 -9.72 -7.53 6.43
C THR A 168 -9.37 -8.45 5.25
N PRO A 169 -8.25 -9.20 5.32
CA PRO A 169 -7.83 -10.05 4.21
C PRO A 169 -8.87 -11.15 3.92
N LYS A 170 -9.15 -11.38 2.63
CA LYS A 170 -9.87 -12.57 2.15
C LYS A 170 -8.90 -13.76 2.17
N VAL A 171 -8.62 -14.29 3.37
CA VAL A 171 -7.62 -15.34 3.59
C VAL A 171 -7.93 -16.55 2.70
N SER A 172 -7.06 -16.81 1.74
CA SER A 172 -7.17 -18.01 0.91
C SER A 172 -6.24 -19.10 1.41
N LYS A 173 -6.77 -20.32 1.53
CA LYS A 173 -5.99 -21.55 1.69
C LYS A 173 -5.84 -22.30 0.35
N ASP A 174 -6.25 -21.68 -0.74
CA ASP A 174 -6.25 -22.29 -2.05
C ASP A 174 -4.83 -22.34 -2.62
N ARG A 175 -4.67 -23.16 -3.66
CA ARG A 175 -3.43 -23.27 -4.44
C ARG A 175 -3.00 -21.95 -5.10
N PHE A 176 -3.89 -20.97 -5.21
CA PHE A 176 -3.61 -19.66 -5.79
C PHE A 176 -4.12 -18.54 -4.89
N PHE A 177 -3.53 -17.36 -5.03
CA PHE A 177 -3.99 -16.13 -4.39
C PHE A 177 -3.54 -14.90 -5.18
N ASN A 178 -4.22 -13.79 -4.97
CA ASN A 178 -3.96 -12.50 -5.61
C ASN A 178 -3.45 -11.49 -4.58
N ILE A 179 -2.35 -10.80 -4.91
CA ILE A 179 -1.82 -9.67 -4.14
C ILE A 179 -1.88 -8.40 -4.98
N TYR A 180 -2.50 -7.34 -4.48
CA TYR A 180 -2.42 -6.02 -5.06
C TYR A 180 -1.22 -5.24 -4.53
N VAL A 181 -0.35 -4.76 -5.41
CA VAL A 181 0.79 -3.89 -5.08
C VAL A 181 0.46 -2.45 -5.47
N SER A 182 0.35 -1.60 -4.44
CA SER A 182 0.07 -0.17 -4.54
C SER A 182 1.33 0.65 -4.23
N GLY A 183 1.83 1.38 -5.23
CA GLY A 183 2.94 2.32 -5.07
C GLY A 183 2.45 3.76 -5.05
N ILE A 184 2.68 4.43 -3.92
CA ILE A 184 2.15 5.75 -3.60
C ILE A 184 3.15 6.84 -3.99
N ASP A 185 2.66 7.89 -4.66
CA ASP A 185 3.44 9.03 -5.16
C ASP A 185 3.77 10.02 -4.03
N THR A 186 4.58 9.59 -3.06
CA THR A 186 5.06 10.45 -1.97
C THR A 186 6.29 9.90 -1.24
N TYR A 187 7.02 10.78 -0.55
CA TYR A 187 8.03 10.44 0.44
C TYR A 187 7.45 10.56 1.86
N GLY A 188 8.13 9.98 2.85
CA GLY A 188 7.78 10.14 4.27
C GLY A 188 7.01 8.96 4.84
N ALA A 189 6.11 9.24 5.79
CA ALA A 189 5.37 8.20 6.51
C ALA A 189 4.45 7.41 5.57
N ILE A 190 4.35 6.09 5.77
CA ILE A 190 3.49 5.27 4.93
C ILE A 190 2.00 5.61 5.11
N SER A 191 1.59 6.10 6.27
CA SER A 191 0.22 6.55 6.52
C SER A 191 -0.22 7.76 5.68
N SER A 192 0.73 8.45 5.02
CA SER A 192 0.40 9.56 4.13
C SER A 192 -0.47 9.10 2.96
N VAL A 193 -1.62 9.74 2.81
CA VAL A 193 -2.53 9.51 1.68
C VAL A 193 -2.06 10.32 0.47
N SER A 194 -1.91 9.63 -0.66
CA SER A 194 -1.63 10.22 -1.97
C SER A 194 -2.13 9.24 -3.05
N ARG A 195 -1.97 9.64 -4.31
CA ARG A 195 -2.28 8.84 -5.50
C ARG A 195 -1.50 7.53 -5.54
N SER A 196 -2.13 6.49 -6.10
CA SER A 196 -1.49 5.20 -6.38
C SER A 196 -1.03 5.14 -7.83
N ASP A 197 0.23 5.49 -8.07
CA ASP A 197 0.79 5.54 -9.43
C ASP A 197 1.33 4.20 -9.93
N VAL A 198 1.55 3.25 -9.02
CA VAL A 198 1.83 1.85 -9.36
C VAL A 198 0.65 1.01 -8.93
N ASN A 199 0.03 0.32 -9.89
CA ASN A 199 -1.10 -0.57 -9.64
C ASN A 199 -0.84 -1.92 -10.32
N ILE A 200 -0.22 -2.84 -9.58
CA ILE A 200 0.20 -4.15 -10.11
C ILE A 200 -0.53 -5.24 -9.34
N LEU A 201 -1.28 -6.06 -10.07
CA LEU A 201 -1.87 -7.28 -9.53
C LEU A 201 -0.87 -8.42 -9.72
N MET A 202 -0.54 -9.11 -8.64
CA MET A 202 0.30 -10.30 -8.65
C MET A 202 -0.58 -11.53 -8.37
N THR A 203 -0.81 -12.34 -9.39
CA THR A 203 -1.51 -13.62 -9.28
C THR A 203 -0.50 -14.73 -9.09
N VAL A 204 -0.56 -15.43 -7.96
CA VAL A 204 0.41 -16.46 -7.58
C VAL A 204 -0.28 -17.82 -7.56
N ASN A 205 0.31 -18.81 -8.23
CA ASN A 205 -0.11 -20.20 -8.14
C ASN A 205 1.03 -21.05 -7.57
N ARG A 206 0.83 -21.59 -6.36
CA ARG A 206 1.82 -22.33 -5.56
C ARG A 206 2.13 -23.71 -6.16
N ASP A 207 1.13 -24.36 -6.76
CA ASP A 207 1.26 -25.71 -7.33
C ASP A 207 2.09 -25.69 -8.61
N THR A 208 1.78 -24.76 -9.51
CA THR A 208 2.47 -24.63 -10.80
C THR A 208 3.75 -23.80 -10.71
N LYS A 209 4.03 -23.18 -9.55
CA LYS A 209 5.12 -22.22 -9.32
C LYS A 209 5.14 -21.12 -10.39
N ARG A 210 3.97 -20.54 -10.67
CA ARG A 210 3.82 -19.43 -11.63
C ARG A 210 3.34 -18.17 -10.94
N ILE A 211 3.87 -17.03 -11.40
CA ILE A 211 3.41 -15.70 -11.02
C ILE A 211 3.07 -14.93 -12.30
N LEU A 212 1.91 -14.29 -12.31
CA LEU A 212 1.55 -13.32 -13.33
C LEU A 212 1.49 -11.92 -12.71
N LEU A 213 2.28 -11.01 -13.26
CA LEU A 213 2.21 -9.58 -12.95
C LEU A 213 1.33 -8.90 -13.99
N THR A 214 0.20 -8.37 -13.55
CA THR A 214 -0.72 -7.59 -14.39
C THR A 214 -0.63 -6.13 -14.00
N THR A 215 -0.02 -5.30 -14.84
CA THR A 215 0.04 -3.86 -14.62
C THR A 215 -1.20 -3.20 -15.18
N THR A 216 -1.86 -2.39 -14.37
CA THR A 216 -2.96 -1.52 -14.81
C THR A 216 -2.42 -0.09 -14.85
N PRO A 217 -2.31 0.56 -16.02
CA PRO A 217 -1.76 1.90 -16.11
C PRO A 217 -2.49 2.89 -15.20
N ARG A 218 -1.74 3.80 -14.56
CA ARG A 218 -2.26 4.79 -13.60
C ARG A 218 -3.40 5.66 -14.16
N ASP A 219 -3.37 5.91 -15.47
CA ASP A 219 -4.33 6.77 -16.16
C ASP A 219 -5.51 5.97 -16.76
N SER A 220 -5.61 4.67 -16.50
CA SER A 220 -6.72 3.81 -16.94
C SER A 220 -8.08 4.40 -16.53
N TYR A 221 -8.96 4.64 -17.50
CA TYR A 221 -10.28 5.24 -17.28
C TYR A 221 -11.31 4.18 -16.88
N VAL A 222 -11.47 4.00 -15.57
CA VAL A 222 -12.26 2.89 -15.00
C VAL A 222 -13.23 3.40 -13.94
N PRO A 223 -14.35 2.69 -13.68
CA PRO A 223 -15.25 3.01 -12.58
C PRO A 223 -14.52 2.89 -11.24
N ILE A 224 -14.39 3.99 -10.49
CA ILE A 224 -13.71 4.00 -9.21
C ILE A 224 -14.70 3.62 -8.10
N ALA A 225 -14.40 2.55 -7.37
CA ALA A 225 -15.23 2.04 -6.29
C ALA A 225 -15.23 2.96 -5.05
N ASP A 226 -16.14 2.66 -4.12
CA ASP A 226 -16.30 3.36 -2.84
C ASP A 226 -16.50 4.88 -3.00
N GLY A 227 -15.56 5.69 -2.50
CA GLY A 227 -15.63 7.16 -2.57
C GLY A 227 -15.60 7.72 -4.00
N GLY A 228 -15.23 6.91 -4.99
CA GLY A 228 -15.38 7.24 -6.41
C GLY A 228 -16.80 7.07 -6.95
N ASN A 229 -17.74 6.55 -6.15
CA ASN A 229 -19.17 6.39 -6.47
C ASN A 229 -19.43 5.63 -7.78
N ASN A 230 -18.54 4.68 -8.12
CA ASN A 230 -18.55 3.92 -9.37
C ASN A 230 -18.56 4.80 -10.63
N GLN A 231 -18.13 6.06 -10.51
CA GLN A 231 -17.96 6.96 -11.64
C GLN A 231 -16.59 6.73 -12.28
N LYS A 232 -16.49 6.95 -13.58
CA LYS A 232 -15.23 6.76 -14.30
C LYS A 232 -14.26 7.89 -13.98
N ASP A 233 -13.03 7.49 -13.66
CA ASP A 233 -11.89 8.38 -13.51
C ASP A 233 -10.59 7.61 -13.79
N LYS A 234 -9.44 8.27 -13.72
CA LYS A 234 -8.16 7.57 -13.77
C LYS A 234 -7.91 6.74 -12.52
N LEU A 235 -7.46 5.50 -12.69
CA LEU A 235 -7.20 4.53 -11.62
C LEU A 235 -6.37 5.09 -10.46
N THR A 236 -5.37 5.94 -10.72
CA THR A 236 -4.52 6.53 -9.68
C THR A 236 -5.29 7.33 -8.63
N HIS A 237 -6.48 7.85 -8.98
CA HIS A 237 -7.37 8.53 -8.05
C HIS A 237 -8.03 7.56 -7.05
N ALA A 238 -8.12 6.26 -7.33
CA ALA A 238 -8.64 5.30 -6.35
C ALA A 238 -7.81 5.31 -5.06
N GLY A 239 -6.47 5.44 -5.17
CA GLY A 239 -5.56 5.49 -4.02
C GLY A 239 -5.79 6.67 -3.08
N ILE A 240 -6.42 7.73 -3.58
CA ILE A 240 -6.82 8.91 -2.81
C ILE A 240 -7.93 8.49 -1.82
N TYR A 241 -8.96 7.79 -2.28
CA TYR A 241 -10.06 7.29 -1.44
C TYR A 241 -9.65 6.15 -0.48
N GLY A 242 -8.41 5.68 -0.57
CA GLY A 242 -7.82 4.62 0.23
C GLY A 242 -7.45 3.39 -0.58
N VAL A 243 -6.73 2.47 0.05
CA VAL A 243 -6.32 1.22 -0.61
C VAL A 243 -7.52 0.35 -0.98
N ASP A 244 -8.59 0.34 -0.16
CA ASP A 244 -9.81 -0.43 -0.43
C ASP A 244 -10.47 -0.01 -1.74
N SER A 245 -10.57 1.29 -2.01
CA SER A 245 -11.14 1.79 -3.27
C SER A 245 -10.32 1.30 -4.47
N SER A 246 -9.00 1.21 -4.34
CA SER A 246 -8.13 0.65 -5.38
C SER A 246 -8.36 -0.85 -5.56
N ILE A 247 -8.47 -1.59 -4.44
CA ILE A 247 -8.75 -3.03 -4.43
C ILE A 247 -10.09 -3.30 -5.12
N HIS A 248 -11.19 -2.75 -4.61
CA HIS A 248 -12.54 -2.93 -5.16
C HIS A 248 -12.63 -2.49 -6.63
N THR A 249 -11.94 -1.42 -7.03
CA THR A 249 -11.87 -0.99 -8.44
C THR A 249 -11.26 -2.08 -9.32
N LEU A 250 -10.15 -2.69 -8.90
CA LEU A 250 -9.47 -3.75 -9.64
C LEU A 250 -10.24 -5.08 -9.59
N GLU A 251 -10.87 -5.42 -8.46
CA GLU A 251 -11.78 -6.57 -8.34
C GLU A 251 -12.94 -6.46 -9.32
N ASN A 252 -13.58 -5.29 -9.40
CA ASN A 252 -14.68 -5.02 -10.33
C ASN A 252 -14.20 -5.07 -11.80
N LEU A 253 -13.03 -4.52 -12.10
CA LEU A 253 -12.47 -4.48 -13.45
C LEU A 253 -12.16 -5.91 -13.96
N TYR A 254 -11.47 -6.70 -13.14
CA TYR A 254 -10.98 -8.02 -13.55
C TYR A 254 -11.93 -9.17 -13.20
N GLY A 255 -12.92 -8.95 -12.35
CA GLY A 255 -13.87 -9.98 -11.90
C GLY A 255 -13.20 -11.08 -11.08
N ILE A 256 -12.35 -10.69 -10.12
CA ILE A 256 -11.59 -11.59 -9.25
C ILE A 256 -11.63 -11.09 -7.81
N ASP A 257 -11.33 -11.97 -6.86
CA ASP A 257 -11.00 -11.57 -5.49
C ASP A 257 -9.50 -11.25 -5.36
N ILE A 258 -9.19 -10.16 -4.69
CA ILE A 258 -7.85 -9.78 -4.24
C ILE A 258 -7.73 -10.17 -2.77
N ASN A 259 -6.85 -11.13 -2.48
CA ASN A 259 -6.73 -11.70 -1.14
C ASN A 259 -5.95 -10.79 -0.20
N TYR A 260 -4.90 -10.16 -0.73
CA TYR A 260 -3.97 -9.35 0.04
C TYR A 260 -3.57 -8.09 -0.72
N TYR A 261 -3.07 -7.09 0.00
CA TYR A 261 -2.40 -5.95 -0.60
C TYR A 261 -1.03 -5.70 0.04
N VAL A 262 -0.17 -5.01 -0.70
CA VAL A 262 1.05 -4.38 -0.21
C VAL A 262 1.02 -2.93 -0.68
N ARG A 263 1.06 -2.00 0.26
CA ARG A 263 1.09 -0.55 -0.01
C ARG A 263 2.42 0.01 0.48
N LEU A 264 3.11 0.70 -0.43
CA LEU A 264 4.44 1.27 -0.19
C LEU A 264 4.57 2.65 -0.87
N ASN A 265 5.44 3.51 -0.35
CA ASN A 265 5.76 4.81 -0.95
C ASN A 265 7.24 4.86 -1.36
N PHE A 266 7.76 6.01 -1.77
CA PHE A 266 9.16 6.13 -2.18
C PHE A 266 10.14 5.80 -1.06
N THR A 267 9.89 6.27 0.16
CA THR A 267 10.73 5.97 1.34
C THR A 267 10.72 4.48 1.66
N SER A 268 9.56 3.83 1.58
CA SER A 268 9.41 2.39 1.77
C SER A 268 10.19 1.59 0.72
N PHE A 269 10.08 2.00 -0.55
CA PHE A 269 10.76 1.35 -1.65
C PHE A 269 12.29 1.43 -1.50
N LEU A 270 12.82 2.62 -1.20
CA LEU A 270 14.26 2.81 -0.98
C LEU A 270 14.78 1.87 0.12
N LYS A 271 14.11 1.86 1.28
CA LYS A 271 14.46 0.97 2.40
C LYS A 271 14.42 -0.51 2.02
N LEU A 272 13.41 -0.95 1.28
CA LEU A 272 13.31 -2.33 0.81
C LEU A 272 14.50 -2.70 -0.07
N ILE A 273 14.86 -1.87 -1.04
CA ILE A 273 16.00 -2.16 -1.93
C ILE A 273 17.32 -2.17 -1.15
N ASP A 274 17.52 -1.24 -0.21
CA ASP A 274 18.70 -1.23 0.66
C ASP A 274 18.82 -2.50 1.51
N LEU A 275 17.71 -2.94 2.12
CA LEU A 275 17.68 -4.18 2.93
C LEU A 275 17.99 -5.43 2.11
N LEU A 276 17.69 -5.42 0.82
CA LEU A 276 18.01 -6.51 -0.11
C LEU A 276 19.41 -6.41 -0.71
N GLY A 277 20.16 -5.35 -0.40
CA GLY A 277 21.49 -5.11 -0.96
C GLY A 277 21.46 -4.80 -2.45
N GLY A 278 20.44 -4.05 -2.90
CA GLY A 278 20.23 -3.73 -4.31
C GLY A 278 19.55 -4.85 -5.10
N VAL A 279 19.21 -4.55 -6.35
CA VAL A 279 18.54 -5.48 -7.27
C VAL A 279 19.24 -5.52 -8.63
N ASP A 280 19.15 -6.66 -9.29
CA ASP A 280 19.79 -6.91 -10.58
C ASP A 280 18.72 -7.05 -11.66
N VAL A 281 18.81 -6.25 -12.72
CA VAL A 281 17.85 -6.26 -13.84
C VAL A 281 18.55 -6.35 -15.19
N TYR A 282 17.87 -6.89 -16.19
CA TYR A 282 18.27 -6.72 -17.59
C TYR A 282 17.51 -5.54 -18.20
N ASN A 283 18.25 -4.52 -18.65
CA ASN A 283 17.71 -3.34 -19.27
C ASN A 283 17.72 -3.46 -20.80
N ASP A 284 16.57 -3.21 -21.44
CA ASP A 284 16.38 -3.44 -22.89
C ASP A 284 16.73 -2.22 -23.74
N GLN A 285 16.75 -1.03 -23.14
CA GLN A 285 16.99 0.23 -23.83
C GLN A 285 17.84 1.16 -22.97
N GLU A 286 18.72 1.93 -23.60
CA GLU A 286 19.49 2.95 -22.90
C GLU A 286 18.58 4.13 -22.56
N PHE A 287 18.61 4.61 -21.30
CA PHE A 287 17.87 5.80 -20.89
C PHE A 287 18.50 6.49 -19.69
N THR A 288 18.00 7.67 -19.33
CA THR A 288 18.48 8.44 -18.18
C THR A 288 17.29 8.97 -17.39
N ALA A 289 17.33 8.84 -16.07
CA ALA A 289 16.25 9.22 -15.17
C ALA A 289 16.62 10.42 -14.28
N LEU A 290 15.59 11.00 -13.66
CA LEU A 290 15.70 12.07 -12.66
C LEU A 290 16.53 13.27 -13.15
N HIS A 291 16.14 13.84 -14.30
CA HIS A 291 16.77 15.03 -14.89
C HIS A 291 18.28 14.90 -15.12
N GLY A 292 18.73 13.71 -15.54
CA GLY A 292 20.15 13.48 -15.86
C GLY A 292 20.94 12.83 -14.74
N LYS A 293 20.35 12.57 -13.56
CA LYS A 293 21.07 12.05 -12.38
C LYS A 293 21.60 10.63 -12.59
N PHE A 294 20.80 9.75 -13.19
CA PHE A 294 21.14 8.34 -13.33
C PHE A 294 21.01 7.86 -14.77
N HIS A 295 22.07 7.28 -15.29
CA HIS A 295 22.14 6.73 -16.64
C HIS A 295 22.13 5.19 -16.58
N PHE A 296 21.29 4.57 -17.40
CA PHE A 296 21.12 3.12 -17.44
C PHE A 296 21.47 2.59 -18.84
N PRO A 297 22.58 1.84 -18.99
CA PRO A 297 22.94 1.24 -20.27
C PRO A 297 22.07 0.02 -20.57
N VAL A 298 22.08 -0.43 -21.83
CA VAL A 298 21.52 -1.73 -22.23
C VAL A 298 22.34 -2.86 -21.61
N GLY A 299 21.68 -3.92 -21.14
CA GLY A 299 22.31 -5.11 -20.57
C GLY A 299 22.01 -5.30 -19.09
N ASN A 300 22.82 -6.11 -18.41
CA ASN A 300 22.66 -6.35 -16.97
C ASN A 300 23.09 -5.12 -16.18
N VAL A 301 22.21 -4.62 -15.32
CA VAL A 301 22.42 -3.45 -14.48
C VAL A 301 22.12 -3.83 -13.03
N HIS A 302 23.07 -3.57 -12.15
CA HIS A 302 22.85 -3.58 -10.71
C HIS A 302 22.32 -2.21 -10.28
N LEU A 303 21.27 -2.18 -9.48
CA LEU A 303 20.59 -0.98 -9.02
C LEU A 303 20.63 -0.93 -7.49
N ASP A 304 21.27 0.10 -6.96
CA ASP A 304 21.04 0.52 -5.58
C ASP A 304 19.63 1.13 -5.41
N SER A 305 19.27 1.53 -4.19
CA SER A 305 17.92 2.04 -3.89
C SER A 305 17.55 3.29 -4.72
N GLU A 306 18.42 4.28 -4.78
CA GLU A 306 18.18 5.54 -5.51
C GLU A 306 18.14 5.31 -7.02
N GLN A 307 19.03 4.46 -7.55
CA GLN A 307 19.03 4.05 -8.95
C GLN A 307 17.76 3.27 -9.29
N ALA A 308 17.35 2.32 -8.46
CA ALA A 308 16.11 1.57 -8.64
C ALA A 308 14.89 2.48 -8.65
N LEU A 309 14.86 3.50 -7.76
CA LEU A 309 13.77 4.47 -7.72
C LEU A 309 13.74 5.33 -8.99
N GLY A 310 14.90 5.75 -9.50
CA GLY A 310 15.00 6.43 -10.79
C GLY A 310 14.52 5.55 -11.95
N PHE A 311 14.95 4.29 -11.97
CA PHE A 311 14.63 3.31 -13.00
C PHE A 311 13.11 3.07 -13.15
N VAL A 312 12.36 3.04 -12.04
CA VAL A 312 10.91 2.78 -12.05
C VAL A 312 10.04 4.04 -12.22
N ARG A 313 10.65 5.24 -12.20
CA ARG A 313 9.93 6.53 -12.28
C ARG A 313 9.98 7.17 -13.66
N GLU A 314 11.06 6.94 -14.42
CA GLU A 314 11.21 7.53 -15.77
C GLU A 314 10.11 7.02 -16.71
N ARG A 315 9.61 7.91 -17.58
CA ARG A 315 8.59 7.59 -18.56
C ARG A 315 8.74 8.34 -19.87
N TYR A 316 9.19 9.59 -19.84
CA TYR A 316 9.05 10.48 -20.99
C TYR A 316 10.12 10.21 -22.05
N SER A 317 11.29 9.76 -21.63
CA SER A 317 12.38 9.42 -22.56
C SER A 317 12.32 7.98 -23.09
N LEU A 318 11.38 7.16 -22.61
CA LEU A 318 11.27 5.75 -22.99
C LEU A 318 10.54 5.61 -24.33
N ALA A 319 10.95 4.65 -25.15
CA ALA A 319 10.39 4.43 -26.49
C ALA A 319 8.86 4.21 -26.46
N ASP A 320 8.36 3.46 -25.48
CA ASP A 320 6.94 3.17 -25.28
C ASP A 320 6.32 3.88 -24.06
N GLY A 321 6.95 4.98 -23.62
CA GLY A 321 6.41 5.87 -22.60
C GLY A 321 6.08 5.17 -21.27
N ASP A 322 4.84 5.36 -20.82
CA ASP A 322 4.32 4.79 -19.56
C ASP A 322 4.29 3.25 -19.56
N ARG A 323 4.14 2.61 -20.72
CA ARG A 323 4.14 1.14 -20.83
C ARG A 323 5.52 0.57 -20.54
N ASP A 324 6.57 1.20 -21.07
CA ASP A 324 7.95 0.81 -20.74
C ASP A 324 8.28 1.09 -19.27
N ARG A 325 7.77 2.17 -18.69
CA ARG A 325 7.87 2.38 -17.23
C ARG A 325 7.20 1.22 -16.47
N GLY A 326 6.01 0.79 -16.88
CA GLY A 326 5.32 -0.36 -16.30
C GLY A 326 6.14 -1.65 -16.42
N ARG A 327 6.79 -1.89 -17.56
CA ARG A 327 7.71 -3.04 -17.75
C ARG A 327 8.95 -2.93 -16.86
N ASN A 328 9.52 -1.74 -16.70
CA ASN A 328 10.63 -1.49 -15.78
C ASN A 328 10.23 -1.78 -14.32
N GLN A 329 9.02 -1.40 -13.91
CA GLN A 329 8.46 -1.75 -12.60
C GLN A 329 8.32 -3.27 -12.42
N GLN A 330 7.80 -3.98 -13.44
CA GLN A 330 7.69 -5.44 -13.42
C GLN A 330 9.06 -6.11 -13.29
N LYS A 331 10.08 -5.65 -14.02
CA LYS A 331 11.46 -6.16 -13.92
C LYS A 331 12.02 -6.03 -12.50
N VAL A 332 11.80 -4.87 -11.87
CA VAL A 332 12.23 -4.64 -10.49
C VAL A 332 11.47 -5.54 -9.52
N ILE A 333 10.16 -5.76 -9.69
CA ILE A 333 9.40 -6.72 -8.87
C ILE A 333 9.95 -8.14 -9.02
N VAL A 334 10.25 -8.57 -10.25
CA VAL A 334 10.88 -9.88 -10.50
C VAL A 334 12.21 -9.99 -9.75
N ALA A 335 13.05 -8.97 -9.82
CA ALA A 335 14.34 -8.95 -9.12
C ALA A 335 14.17 -8.96 -7.58
N ILE A 336 13.18 -8.24 -7.05
CA ILE A 336 12.82 -8.28 -5.63
C ILE A 336 12.37 -9.68 -5.22
N ILE A 337 11.50 -10.33 -6.01
CA ILE A 337 11.05 -11.72 -5.75
C ILE A 337 12.25 -12.67 -5.73
N GLN A 338 13.20 -12.52 -6.65
CA GLN A 338 14.42 -13.33 -6.69
C GLN A 338 15.30 -13.14 -5.45
N LYS A 339 15.46 -11.89 -4.96
CA LYS A 339 16.21 -11.61 -3.72
C LYS A 339 15.49 -12.17 -2.50
N LEU A 340 14.17 -11.96 -2.38
CA LEU A 340 13.35 -12.43 -1.25
C LEU A 340 13.21 -13.95 -1.18
N THR A 341 13.32 -14.65 -2.31
CA THR A 341 13.28 -16.12 -2.36
C THR A 341 14.66 -16.78 -2.24
N SER A 342 15.72 -15.98 -2.04
CA SER A 342 17.06 -16.51 -1.75
C SER A 342 17.11 -17.17 -0.38
N THR A 343 17.96 -18.19 -0.21
CA THR A 343 18.10 -18.88 1.07
C THR A 343 18.49 -17.95 2.22
N GLU A 344 19.29 -16.92 1.94
CA GLU A 344 19.69 -15.93 2.95
C GLU A 344 18.50 -15.06 3.38
N ALA A 345 17.75 -14.51 2.43
CA ALA A 345 16.57 -13.70 2.74
C ALA A 345 15.49 -14.51 3.46
N LEU A 346 15.24 -15.76 3.04
CA LEU A 346 14.26 -16.63 3.68
C LEU A 346 14.66 -16.98 5.13
N LYS A 347 15.96 -17.19 5.41
CA LYS A 347 16.44 -17.41 6.78
C LYS A 347 16.35 -16.15 7.65
N ASN A 348 16.49 -14.98 7.04
CA ASN A 348 16.51 -13.68 7.71
C ASN A 348 15.19 -12.89 7.54
N TYR A 349 14.08 -13.56 7.17
CA TYR A 349 12.82 -12.87 6.84
C TYR A 349 12.31 -11.99 7.98
N ASN A 350 12.52 -12.41 9.24
CA ASN A 350 12.18 -11.63 10.43
C ASN A 350 12.86 -10.26 10.43
N SER A 351 14.15 -10.19 10.09
CA SER A 351 14.89 -8.93 10.04
C SER A 351 14.40 -8.02 8.92
N ILE A 352 14.02 -8.60 7.77
CA ILE A 352 13.43 -7.85 6.64
C ILE A 352 12.08 -7.26 7.05
N LEU A 353 11.20 -8.07 7.65
CA LEU A 353 9.89 -7.61 8.14
C LEU A 353 10.04 -6.52 9.20
N GLN A 354 10.93 -6.70 10.18
CA GLN A 354 11.21 -5.69 11.20
C GLN A 354 11.74 -4.38 10.60
N GLY A 355 12.59 -4.45 9.57
CA GLY A 355 13.11 -3.26 8.89
C GLY A 355 12.05 -2.50 8.09
N LEU A 356 10.96 -3.16 7.71
CA LEU A 356 9.91 -2.61 6.85
C LEU A 356 8.61 -2.27 7.57
N GLN A 357 8.36 -2.80 8.77
CA GLN A 357 7.07 -2.72 9.48
C GLN A 357 6.50 -1.28 9.61
N ASP A 358 7.36 -0.28 9.77
CA ASP A 358 6.93 1.13 9.94
C ASP A 358 6.79 1.88 8.61
N SER A 359 7.11 1.22 7.49
CA SER A 359 7.14 1.82 6.16
C SER A 359 6.32 1.05 5.13
N LEU A 360 5.81 -0.13 5.44
CA LEU A 360 5.01 -0.94 4.53
C LEU A 360 3.68 -1.27 5.21
N GLN A 361 2.59 -1.16 4.46
CA GLN A 361 1.26 -1.57 4.93
C GLN A 361 0.83 -2.82 4.16
N THR A 362 0.31 -3.81 4.88
CA THR A 362 -0.21 -5.05 4.27
C THR A 362 -1.23 -5.71 5.18
N ASN A 363 -2.32 -6.20 4.60
CA ASN A 363 -3.29 -7.01 5.32
C ASN A 363 -2.93 -8.50 5.33
N MET A 364 -1.79 -8.93 4.77
CA MET A 364 -1.38 -10.33 4.82
C MET A 364 -1.04 -10.75 6.26
N PRO A 365 -1.72 -11.76 6.83
CA PRO A 365 -1.39 -12.23 8.17
C PRO A 365 0.04 -12.76 8.24
N ILE A 366 0.72 -12.51 9.37
CA ILE A 366 2.08 -13.04 9.62
C ILE A 366 2.10 -14.57 9.50
N GLU A 367 1.05 -15.26 9.95
CA GLU A 367 0.92 -16.71 9.79
C GLU A 367 0.98 -17.14 8.32
N THR A 368 0.33 -16.39 7.43
CA THR A 368 0.39 -16.62 5.98
C THR A 368 1.79 -16.34 5.44
N MET A 369 2.46 -15.26 5.87
CA MET A 369 3.84 -14.96 5.45
C MET A 369 4.80 -16.09 5.86
N MET A 370 4.68 -16.58 7.10
CA MET A 370 5.49 -17.68 7.63
C MET A 370 5.24 -18.98 6.85
N ASP A 371 3.98 -19.29 6.53
CA ASP A 371 3.64 -20.46 5.71
C ASP A 371 4.32 -20.39 4.33
N LEU A 372 4.25 -19.23 3.67
CA LEU A 372 4.90 -19.01 2.37
C LEU A 372 6.42 -19.17 2.44
N VAL A 373 7.06 -18.57 3.45
CA VAL A 373 8.52 -18.67 3.66
C VAL A 373 8.95 -20.10 3.94
N ASN A 374 8.28 -20.79 4.86
CA ASN A 374 8.60 -22.17 5.23
C ASN A 374 8.39 -23.13 4.06
N THR A 375 7.26 -23.00 3.35
CA THR A 375 6.99 -23.80 2.15
C THR A 375 8.08 -23.60 1.10
N GLN A 376 8.54 -22.37 0.90
CA GLN A 376 9.60 -22.08 -0.08
C GLN A 376 10.98 -22.62 0.38
N LEU A 377 11.29 -22.57 1.68
CA LEU A 377 12.49 -23.18 2.24
C LEU A 377 12.50 -24.71 2.10
N GLU A 378 11.35 -25.35 2.26
CA GLU A 378 11.20 -26.81 2.18
C GLU A 378 11.16 -27.31 0.73
N SER A 379 10.33 -26.69 -0.12
CA SER A 379 10.13 -27.14 -1.51
C SER A 379 11.19 -26.64 -2.49
N GLY A 380 11.82 -25.49 -2.19
CA GLY A 380 12.71 -24.82 -3.12
C GLY A 380 12.04 -24.46 -4.45
N GLY A 381 12.87 -24.37 -5.50
CA GLY A 381 12.43 -24.07 -6.87
C GLY A 381 12.09 -22.60 -7.11
N ASN A 382 12.31 -22.14 -8.33
CA ASN A 382 12.04 -20.75 -8.71
C ASN A 382 10.62 -20.63 -9.28
N TYR A 383 9.95 -19.52 -8.96
CA TYR A 383 8.71 -19.18 -9.65
C TYR A 383 9.03 -18.67 -11.06
N LYS A 384 8.28 -19.17 -12.06
CA LYS A 384 8.27 -18.57 -13.39
C LYS A 384 7.38 -17.34 -13.35
N VAL A 385 7.96 -16.17 -13.60
CA VAL A 385 7.20 -14.91 -13.63
C VAL A 385 6.92 -14.52 -15.08
N ASN A 386 5.65 -14.26 -15.37
CA ASN A 386 5.18 -13.67 -16.60
C ASN A 386 4.57 -12.30 -16.30
N SER A 387 4.51 -11.44 -17.32
CA SER A 387 3.98 -10.09 -17.16
C SER A 387 3.10 -9.71 -18.32
N GLN A 388 2.10 -8.88 -18.02
CA GLN A 388 1.19 -8.28 -19.00
C GLN A 388 0.79 -6.88 -18.53
N ASP A 389 0.32 -6.06 -19.48
CA ASP A 389 -0.20 -4.73 -19.24
C ASP A 389 -1.57 -4.57 -19.88
N LEU A 390 -2.50 -3.94 -19.14
CA LEU A 390 -3.78 -3.54 -19.72
C LEU A 390 -3.56 -2.42 -20.72
N LYS A 391 -4.04 -2.60 -21.95
CA LYS A 391 -3.87 -1.64 -23.03
C LYS A 391 -5.09 -0.76 -23.22
N GLY A 392 -4.87 0.35 -23.89
CA GLY A 392 -5.90 1.31 -24.20
C GLY A 392 -5.37 2.46 -25.05
N THR A 393 -6.23 3.45 -25.27
CA THR A 393 -5.93 4.63 -26.08
C THR A 393 -5.98 5.88 -25.21
N GLY A 394 -4.93 6.70 -25.32
CA GLY A 394 -4.86 7.99 -24.62
C GLY A 394 -5.86 8.99 -25.17
N ARG A 395 -6.59 9.67 -24.28
CA ARG A 395 -7.60 10.70 -24.56
C ARG A 395 -7.48 11.85 -23.57
N MET A 396 -7.90 13.04 -24.00
CA MET A 396 -7.91 14.29 -23.20
C MET A 396 -9.32 14.87 -23.03
N ASP A 397 -10.32 14.26 -23.68
CA ASP A 397 -11.71 14.72 -23.78
C ASP A 397 -12.67 13.91 -22.88
N LEU A 398 -12.13 13.05 -22.02
CA LEU A 398 -12.89 12.26 -21.05
C LEU A 398 -13.05 13.04 -19.73
N PRO A 399 -14.25 13.07 -19.12
CA PRO A 399 -14.47 13.78 -17.87
C PRO A 399 -13.87 13.01 -16.68
N SER A 400 -13.18 13.73 -15.79
CA SER A 400 -12.74 13.22 -14.50
C SER A 400 -13.81 13.43 -13.43
N TYR A 401 -14.15 12.38 -12.69
CA TYR A 401 -15.08 12.50 -11.57
C TYR A 401 -14.52 13.36 -10.44
N ALA A 402 -13.25 13.14 -10.07
CA ALA A 402 -12.61 13.91 -9.00
C ALA A 402 -12.27 15.35 -9.42
N MET A 403 -12.03 15.58 -10.72
CA MET A 403 -11.62 16.87 -11.28
C MET A 403 -12.47 17.26 -12.51
N PRO A 404 -13.79 17.52 -12.34
CA PRO A 404 -14.72 17.72 -13.47
C PRO A 404 -14.37 18.93 -14.34
N ASP A 405 -13.66 19.91 -13.78
CA ASP A 405 -13.28 21.15 -14.47
C ASP A 405 -11.90 21.10 -15.15
N SER A 406 -11.22 19.94 -15.11
CA SER A 406 -9.86 19.76 -15.64
C SER A 406 -9.84 18.80 -16.83
N SER A 407 -9.14 19.19 -17.90
CA SER A 407 -8.82 18.28 -19.01
C SER A 407 -7.60 17.44 -18.65
N LEU A 408 -7.81 16.16 -18.34
CA LEU A 408 -6.76 15.24 -17.94
C LEU A 408 -6.49 14.20 -19.02
N TYR A 409 -5.23 13.80 -19.16
CA TYR A 409 -4.89 12.61 -19.93
C TYR A 409 -5.44 11.37 -19.23
N MET A 410 -6.19 10.56 -19.95
CA MET A 410 -6.75 9.30 -19.49
C MET A 410 -6.59 8.24 -20.57
N MET A 411 -6.49 6.97 -20.17
CA MET A 411 -6.40 5.85 -21.09
C MET A 411 -7.75 5.14 -21.14
N GLU A 412 -8.48 5.32 -22.23
CA GLU A 412 -9.68 4.54 -22.52
C GLU A 412 -9.29 3.08 -22.77
N ILE A 413 -9.89 2.16 -22.03
CA ILE A 413 -9.51 0.74 -22.05
C ILE A 413 -9.87 0.10 -23.40
N ASP A 414 -8.94 -0.69 -23.93
CA ASP A 414 -9.23 -1.60 -25.03
C ASP A 414 -9.92 -2.86 -24.47
N GLU A 415 -11.19 -3.06 -24.84
CA GLU A 415 -12.01 -4.18 -24.34
C GLU A 415 -11.44 -5.56 -24.73
N SER A 416 -10.76 -5.68 -25.88
CA SER A 416 -10.10 -6.92 -26.28
C SER A 416 -8.86 -7.19 -25.43
N SER A 417 -8.12 -6.14 -25.06
CA SER A 417 -7.02 -6.23 -24.10
C SER A 417 -7.54 -6.63 -22.72
N LEU A 418 -8.64 -6.03 -22.26
CA LEU A 418 -9.25 -6.38 -20.97
C LEU A 418 -9.68 -7.84 -20.93
N ALA A 419 -10.35 -8.34 -21.98
CA ALA A 419 -10.73 -9.73 -22.09
C ALA A 419 -9.51 -10.68 -22.03
N THR A 420 -8.45 -10.36 -22.77
CA THR A 420 -7.21 -11.15 -22.79
C THR A 420 -6.52 -11.17 -21.43
N VAL A 421 -6.44 -10.01 -20.77
CA VAL A 421 -5.85 -9.86 -19.43
C VAL A 421 -6.60 -10.71 -18.40
N LYS A 422 -7.94 -10.67 -18.43
CA LYS A 422 -8.80 -11.47 -17.53
C LYS A 422 -8.60 -12.96 -17.73
N VAL A 423 -8.53 -13.43 -18.98
CA VAL A 423 -8.29 -14.84 -19.31
C VAL A 423 -6.92 -15.28 -18.77
N ALA A 424 -5.86 -14.50 -18.99
CA ALA A 424 -4.53 -14.85 -18.50
C ALA A 424 -4.45 -14.94 -16.96
N ILE A 425 -5.16 -14.07 -16.25
CA ILE A 425 -5.30 -14.15 -14.78
C ILE A 425 -5.96 -15.47 -14.39
N GLN A 426 -7.09 -15.82 -15.00
CA GLN A 426 -7.80 -17.06 -14.73
C GLN A 426 -6.97 -18.30 -15.09
N ASP A 427 -6.23 -18.28 -16.20
CA ASP A 427 -5.36 -19.39 -16.61
C ASP A 427 -4.30 -19.69 -15.55
N VAL A 428 -3.68 -18.65 -14.97
CA VAL A 428 -2.70 -18.84 -13.89
C VAL A 428 -3.36 -19.31 -12.60
N MET A 429 -4.53 -18.76 -12.22
CA MET A 429 -5.29 -19.23 -11.06
C MET A 429 -5.67 -20.72 -11.21
N GLU A 430 -6.10 -21.12 -12.39
CA GLU A 430 -6.57 -22.48 -12.67
C GLU A 430 -5.44 -23.46 -13.02
N GLY A 431 -4.22 -22.96 -13.26
CA GLY A 431 -3.03 -23.75 -13.55
C GLY A 431 -2.98 -24.30 -14.98
N ARG A 432 -3.53 -23.56 -15.95
CA ARG A 432 -3.53 -23.91 -17.38
C ARG A 432 -2.21 -23.60 -18.09
#